data_AF-A0A1C6LDP0-F1
#
_entry.id   AF-A0A1C6LDP0-F1
#
_cell.length_a   1.000
_cell.length_b   1.000
_cell.length_c   1.000
_cell.angle_alpha   90.00
_cell.angle_beta   90.00
_cell.angle_gamma   90.00
#
_symmetry.space_group_name_H-M   'P 1'
#
loop_
_entity.id
_entity.type
_entity.pdbx_description
1 polymer ?
#
loop_
_entity_poly.entity_id
_entity_poly.type
_entity_poly.pdbx_seq_one_letter_code
_entity_poly.pdbx_strand_id
1 'polypeptide(L)'
;MAKLRRMLGNINDEIIVELMRVIETQSKETISLWAVNYVEQNILNIYEKESNSDLRLREVIISTKEYLRGNMKLKEIKEALREVKTIPKEVEENPVAQASARAILTACATIQTPTNALGFTFYSVAAIVYNQVGVKEKVETYDKLAVNEFVKVLESLQEVAIKNEVNPVKISWNC
;
A
#
# COMPACT_ATOMS: atom_id res chain seq x y z
N MET A 1 15.06 7.85 -22.54
CA MET A 1 14.98 7.65 -21.07
C MET A 1 14.24 6.36 -20.81
N ALA A 2 14.67 5.55 -19.84
CA ALA A 2 13.95 4.34 -19.47
C ALA A 2 12.56 4.71 -18.92
N LYS A 3 11.55 3.87 -19.19
CA LYS A 3 10.20 4.08 -18.68
C LYS A 3 10.23 3.94 -17.15
N LEU A 4 9.65 4.92 -16.44
CA LEU A 4 9.55 4.88 -14.98
C LEU A 4 8.79 3.62 -14.53
N ARG A 5 9.31 2.93 -13.51
CA ARG A 5 8.68 1.71 -12.99
C ARG A 5 7.43 2.08 -12.19
N ARG A 6 6.39 1.26 -12.31
CA ARG A 6 5.12 1.44 -11.56
C ARG A 6 5.26 1.08 -10.07
N MET A 7 6.22 0.22 -9.76
CA MET A 7 6.50 -0.34 -8.44
C MET A 7 8.01 -0.34 -8.26
N LEU A 8 8.48 -0.17 -7.02
CA LEU A 8 9.87 -0.29 -6.64
C LEU A 8 10.04 -1.42 -5.62
N GLY A 9 11.16 -2.12 -5.68
CA GLY A 9 11.44 -3.32 -4.89
C GLY A 9 11.56 -4.58 -5.76
N ASN A 10 12.28 -5.57 -5.27
CA ASN A 10 12.40 -6.88 -5.92
C ASN A 10 11.90 -7.96 -4.96
N ILE A 11 10.99 -8.80 -5.45
CA ILE A 11 10.33 -9.83 -4.64
C ILE A 11 11.31 -10.83 -3.99
N ASN A 12 12.51 -10.96 -4.56
CA ASN A 12 13.56 -11.84 -4.06
C ASN A 12 14.49 -11.17 -3.03
N ASP A 13 14.32 -9.87 -2.76
CA ASP A 13 15.11 -9.19 -1.73
C ASP A 13 14.79 -9.76 -0.35
N GLU A 14 15.82 -9.99 0.47
CA GLU A 14 15.67 -10.63 1.79
C GLU A 14 14.64 -9.93 2.68
N ILE A 15 14.62 -8.59 2.67
CA ILE A 15 13.66 -7.77 3.44
C ILE A 15 12.21 -8.00 2.99
N ILE A 16 11.97 -8.24 1.71
CA ILE A 16 10.64 -8.49 1.16
C ILE A 16 10.21 -9.93 1.47
N VAL A 17 11.14 -10.90 1.39
CA VAL A 17 10.88 -12.28 1.82
C VAL A 17 10.55 -12.33 3.31
N GLU A 18 11.23 -11.55 4.15
CA GLU A 18 10.92 -11.43 5.57
C GLU A 18 9.54 -10.80 5.79
N LEU A 19 9.22 -9.72 5.07
CA LEU A 19 7.89 -9.11 5.10
C LEU A 19 6.78 -10.10 4.73
N MET A 20 6.98 -10.92 3.69
CA MET A 20 6.04 -11.98 3.30
C MET A 20 5.82 -12.98 4.44
N ARG A 21 6.90 -13.42 5.10
CA ARG A 21 6.82 -14.36 6.24
C ARG A 21 6.06 -13.75 7.41
N VAL A 22 6.24 -12.46 7.70
CA VAL A 22 5.46 -11.80 8.75
C VAL A 22 3.98 -11.78 8.34
N ILE A 23 3.64 -11.34 7.12
CA ILE A 23 2.25 -11.31 6.62
C ILE A 23 1.56 -12.68 6.76
N GLU A 24 2.25 -13.77 6.41
CA GLU A 24 1.73 -15.15 6.50
C GLU A 24 1.34 -15.57 7.91
N THR A 25 1.90 -14.95 8.94
CA THR A 25 1.59 -15.26 10.35
C THR A 25 0.41 -14.48 10.90
N GLN A 26 -0.09 -13.49 10.16
CA GLN A 26 -1.08 -12.54 10.65
C GLN A 26 -2.47 -12.83 10.09
N SER A 27 -3.51 -12.45 10.83
CA SER A 27 -4.90 -12.53 10.36
C SER A 27 -5.17 -11.50 9.27
N LYS A 28 -6.26 -11.71 8.53
CA LYS A 28 -6.71 -10.76 7.50
C LYS A 28 -7.03 -9.40 8.12
N GLU A 29 -7.62 -9.40 9.31
CA GLU A 29 -7.99 -8.22 10.07
C GLU A 29 -6.75 -7.41 10.44
N THR A 30 -5.71 -8.06 10.97
CA THR A 30 -4.44 -7.42 11.36
C THR A 30 -3.74 -6.80 10.15
N ILE A 31 -3.53 -7.55 9.06
CA ILE A 31 -2.83 -7.01 7.88
C ILE A 31 -3.64 -5.94 7.15
N SER A 32 -4.98 -6.01 7.19
CA SER A 32 -5.83 -4.97 6.59
C SER A 32 -5.79 -3.68 7.39
N LEU A 33 -5.82 -3.78 8.72
CA LEU A 33 -5.72 -2.62 9.61
C LEU A 33 -4.34 -1.97 9.52
N TRP A 34 -3.28 -2.77 9.50
CA TRP A 34 -1.93 -2.30 9.25
C TRP A 34 -1.83 -1.55 7.92
N ALA A 35 -2.29 -2.18 6.82
CA ALA A 35 -2.18 -1.60 5.49
C ALA A 35 -2.91 -0.24 5.38
N VAL A 36 -4.15 -0.13 5.88
CA VAL A 36 -4.91 1.12 5.82
C VAL A 36 -4.30 2.21 6.70
N ASN A 37 -3.82 1.87 7.90
CA ASN A 37 -3.15 2.83 8.77
C ASN A 37 -1.81 3.30 8.17
N TYR A 38 -1.06 2.40 7.53
CA TYR A 38 0.21 2.74 6.89
C TYR A 38 0.00 3.79 5.79
N VAL A 39 -0.97 3.57 4.89
CA VAL A 39 -1.20 4.52 3.78
C VAL A 39 -1.83 5.83 4.26
N GLU A 40 -2.65 5.81 5.31
CA GLU A 40 -3.18 7.02 5.93
C GLU A 40 -2.06 7.90 6.50
N GLN A 41 -1.08 7.29 7.17
CA GLN A 41 0.02 8.00 7.83
C GLN A 41 1.10 8.45 6.86
N ASN A 42 1.46 7.61 5.87
CA ASN A 42 2.66 7.81 5.06
C ASN A 42 2.37 8.28 3.64
N ILE A 43 1.19 7.99 3.09
CA ILE A 43 0.90 8.16 1.65
C ILE A 43 -0.19 9.20 1.38
N LEU A 44 -1.20 9.30 2.24
CA LEU A 44 -2.36 10.16 1.99
C LEU A 44 -1.98 11.63 1.74
N ASN A 45 -1.09 12.17 2.57
CA ASN A 45 -0.60 13.55 2.42
C ASN A 45 0.22 13.75 1.13
N ILE A 46 0.91 12.71 0.65
CA ILE A 46 1.63 12.77 -0.64
C ILE A 46 0.60 12.87 -1.76
N TYR A 47 -0.41 11.99 -1.77
CA TYR A 47 -1.46 12.02 -2.78
C TYR A 47 -2.17 13.38 -2.85
N GLU A 48 -2.64 13.90 -1.72
CA GLU A 48 -3.46 15.12 -1.68
C GLU A 48 -2.71 16.37 -2.14
N LYS A 49 -1.39 16.44 -1.87
CA LYS A 49 -0.53 17.51 -2.40
C LYS A 49 -0.42 17.46 -3.92
N GLU A 50 -0.31 16.25 -4.46
CA GLU A 50 -0.08 15.99 -5.88
C GLU A 50 -1.37 15.94 -6.72
N SER A 51 -2.54 15.79 -6.08
CA SER A 51 -3.84 15.58 -6.73
C SER A 51 -4.77 16.79 -6.69
N ASN A 52 -4.26 18.01 -6.43
CA ASN A 52 -5.07 19.21 -6.21
C ASN A 52 -6.09 19.04 -5.07
N SER A 53 -5.70 18.37 -3.98
CA SER A 53 -6.57 18.12 -2.81
C SER A 53 -7.83 17.30 -3.12
N ASP A 54 -7.73 16.32 -4.02
CA ASP A 54 -8.79 15.32 -4.20
C ASP A 54 -8.92 14.46 -2.93
N LEU A 55 -10.08 14.52 -2.29
CA LEU A 55 -10.34 13.83 -1.01
C LEU A 55 -10.98 12.46 -1.17
N ARG A 56 -11.28 11.99 -2.39
CA ARG A 56 -11.99 10.71 -2.59
C ARG A 56 -11.25 9.53 -1.98
N LEU A 57 -9.92 9.52 -2.02
CA LEU A 57 -9.12 8.45 -1.40
C LEU A 57 -9.07 8.53 0.13
N ARG A 58 -9.19 9.73 0.72
CA ARG A 58 -9.35 9.91 2.18
C ARG A 58 -10.66 9.28 2.65
N GLU A 59 -11.77 9.54 1.96
CA GLU A 59 -13.07 8.98 2.31
C GLU A 59 -13.08 7.44 2.26
N VAL A 60 -12.33 6.86 1.32
CA VAL A 60 -12.19 5.41 1.20
C VAL A 60 -11.33 4.82 2.32
N ILE A 61 -10.29 5.52 2.78
CA ILE A 61 -9.53 5.13 3.98
C ILE A 61 -10.44 5.12 5.21
N ILE A 62 -11.22 6.20 5.41
CA ILE A 62 -12.18 6.31 6.52
C ILE A 62 -13.19 5.16 6.46
N SER A 63 -13.79 4.93 5.30
CA SER A 63 -14.77 3.86 5.09
C SER A 63 -14.18 2.47 5.36
N THR A 64 -12.92 2.24 4.96
CA THR A 64 -12.22 0.97 5.22
C THR A 64 -12.02 0.76 6.72
N LYS A 65 -11.65 1.81 7.46
CA LYS A 65 -11.50 1.75 8.92
C LYS A 65 -12.84 1.51 9.63
N GLU A 66 -13.93 2.13 9.16
CA GLU A 66 -15.27 1.86 9.69
C GLU A 66 -15.73 0.43 9.42
N TYR A 67 -15.41 -0.13 8.25
CA TYR A 67 -15.64 -1.54 7.95
C TYR A 67 -14.86 -2.45 8.92
N LEU A 68 -13.57 -2.18 9.13
CA LEU A 68 -12.73 -2.96 10.05
C LEU A 68 -13.16 -2.86 11.52
N ARG A 69 -13.84 -1.77 11.90
CA ARG A 69 -14.47 -1.59 13.22
C ARG A 69 -15.82 -2.30 13.35
N GLY A 70 -16.38 -2.82 12.25
CA GLY A 70 -17.71 -3.45 12.22
C GLY A 70 -18.88 -2.47 12.06
N ASN A 71 -18.60 -1.18 11.78
CA ASN A 71 -19.61 -0.13 11.63
C ASN A 71 -20.15 0.02 10.20
N MET A 72 -19.56 -0.67 9.24
CA MET A 72 -19.95 -0.65 7.82
C MET A 72 -20.03 -2.07 7.26
N LYS A 73 -20.97 -2.33 6.36
CA LYS A 73 -21.13 -3.64 5.72
C LYS A 73 -20.12 -3.82 4.58
N LEU A 74 -19.75 -5.07 4.31
CA LEU A 74 -18.84 -5.41 3.21
C LEU A 74 -19.33 -4.91 1.84
N LYS A 75 -20.65 -4.86 1.60
CA LYS A 75 -21.23 -4.37 0.35
C LYS A 75 -20.93 -2.88 0.14
N GLU A 76 -21.05 -2.07 1.19
CA GLU A 76 -20.87 -0.62 1.15
C GLU A 76 -19.41 -0.27 0.83
N ILE A 77 -18.44 -0.87 1.53
CA ILE A 77 -17.03 -0.63 1.25
C ILE A 77 -16.60 -1.13 -0.14
N LYS A 78 -17.20 -2.20 -0.66
CA LYS A 78 -16.98 -2.68 -2.03
C LYS A 78 -17.47 -1.68 -3.07
N GLU A 79 -18.59 -1.01 -2.80
CA GLU A 79 -19.13 0.05 -3.66
C GLU A 79 -18.22 1.28 -3.62
N ALA A 80 -17.83 1.75 -2.43
CA ALA A 80 -16.88 2.85 -2.27
C ALA A 80 -15.55 2.60 -3.00
N LEU A 81 -14.94 1.41 -2.84
CA LEU A 81 -13.72 1.03 -3.57
C LEU A 81 -13.91 1.01 -5.09
N ARG A 82 -15.11 0.68 -5.57
CA ARG A 82 -15.42 0.66 -7.01
C ARG A 82 -15.50 2.07 -7.59
N GLU A 83 -16.03 3.03 -6.84
CA GLU A 83 -16.17 4.42 -7.27
C GLU A 83 -14.82 5.11 -7.49
N VAL A 84 -13.81 4.76 -6.68
CA VAL A 84 -12.48 5.36 -6.75
C VAL A 84 -11.47 4.57 -7.58
N LYS A 85 -11.85 3.42 -8.14
CA LYS A 85 -10.92 2.51 -8.85
C LYS A 85 -10.24 3.14 -10.07
N THR A 86 -10.85 4.18 -10.66
CA THR A 86 -10.36 4.87 -11.85
C THR A 86 -9.34 5.96 -11.53
N ILE A 87 -9.23 6.39 -10.27
CA ILE A 87 -8.35 7.49 -9.86
C ILE A 87 -6.90 7.30 -10.33
N PRO A 88 -6.25 6.13 -10.20
CA PRO A 88 -4.88 5.95 -10.70
C PRO A 88 -4.72 6.22 -12.20
N LYS A 89 -5.78 6.04 -12.99
CA LYS A 89 -5.76 6.38 -14.42
C LYS A 89 -6.02 7.86 -14.63
N GLU A 90 -6.91 8.47 -13.85
CA GLU A 90 -7.20 9.91 -13.90
C GLU A 90 -5.96 10.77 -13.62
N VAL A 91 -5.07 10.31 -12.72
CA VAL A 91 -3.83 11.02 -12.36
C VAL A 91 -2.57 10.45 -13.01
N GLU A 92 -2.70 9.73 -14.14
CA GLU A 92 -1.56 8.99 -14.73
C GLU A 92 -0.39 9.85 -15.23
N GLU A 93 -0.65 11.14 -15.51
CA GLU A 93 0.36 12.12 -15.89
C GLU A 93 1.23 12.59 -14.70
N ASN A 94 0.81 12.32 -13.47
CA ASN A 94 1.60 12.55 -12.26
C ASN A 94 1.99 11.20 -11.63
N PRO A 95 3.23 10.71 -11.85
CA PRO A 95 3.65 9.41 -11.33
C PRO A 95 3.61 9.30 -9.80
N VAL A 96 3.82 10.39 -9.07
CA VAL A 96 3.78 10.40 -7.60
C VAL A 96 2.33 10.26 -7.13
N ALA A 97 1.40 11.04 -7.70
CA ALA A 97 -0.03 10.90 -7.44
C ALA A 97 -0.54 9.51 -7.82
N GLN A 98 -0.14 8.99 -8.98
CA GLN A 98 -0.54 7.67 -9.46
C GLN A 98 -0.04 6.54 -8.56
N ALA A 99 1.23 6.56 -8.15
CA ALA A 99 1.77 5.56 -7.22
C ALA A 99 1.04 5.62 -5.88
N SER A 100 0.80 6.83 -5.35
CA SER A 100 0.07 7.04 -4.10
C SER A 100 -1.37 6.52 -4.18
N ALA A 101 -2.06 6.80 -5.29
CA ALA A 101 -3.42 6.30 -5.52
C ALA A 101 -3.48 4.77 -5.60
N ARG A 102 -2.51 4.14 -6.27
CA ARG A 102 -2.40 2.67 -6.31
C ARG A 102 -2.14 2.10 -4.92
N ALA A 103 -1.23 2.68 -4.16
CA ALA A 103 -0.93 2.25 -2.80
C ALA A 103 -2.18 2.28 -1.91
N ILE A 104 -2.91 3.41 -1.87
CA ILE A 104 -4.11 3.56 -1.05
C ILE A 104 -5.19 2.55 -1.45
N LEU A 105 -5.49 2.43 -2.75
CA LEU A 105 -6.51 1.49 -3.22
C LEU A 105 -6.15 0.04 -2.94
N THR A 106 -4.89 -0.34 -3.16
CA THR A 106 -4.42 -1.71 -2.90
C THR A 106 -4.45 -2.00 -1.40
N ALA A 107 -4.02 -1.07 -0.55
CA ALA A 107 -4.08 -1.21 0.91
C ALA A 107 -5.51 -1.41 1.40
N CYS A 108 -6.44 -0.54 0.99
CA CYS A 108 -7.85 -0.65 1.37
C CYS A 108 -8.51 -1.93 0.85
N ALA A 109 -8.08 -2.43 -0.32
CA ALA A 109 -8.57 -3.68 -0.89
C ALA A 109 -8.04 -4.96 -0.19
N THR A 110 -7.12 -4.85 0.79
CA THR A 110 -6.63 -5.99 1.58
C THR A 110 -7.74 -6.73 2.33
N ILE A 111 -8.80 -6.01 2.72
CA ILE A 111 -10.00 -6.57 3.37
C ILE A 111 -10.69 -7.65 2.53
N GLN A 112 -10.50 -7.61 1.20
CA GLN A 112 -11.02 -8.57 0.23
C GLN A 112 -9.96 -9.59 -0.19
N THR A 113 -8.75 -9.11 -0.46
CA THR A 113 -7.67 -9.92 -1.03
C THR A 113 -6.41 -9.77 -0.18
N PRO A 114 -6.13 -10.72 0.74
CA PRO A 114 -4.99 -10.64 1.66
C PRO A 114 -3.63 -10.39 1.00
N THR A 115 -3.39 -10.89 -0.21
CA THR A 115 -2.12 -10.69 -0.94
C THR A 115 -1.86 -9.23 -1.30
N ASN A 116 -2.89 -8.37 -1.27
CA ASN A 116 -2.72 -6.94 -1.43
C ASN A 116 -1.89 -6.31 -0.30
N ALA A 117 -1.81 -6.96 0.87
CA ALA A 117 -0.94 -6.54 1.98
C ALA A 117 0.53 -6.47 1.56
N LEU A 118 0.97 -7.29 0.60
CA LEU A 118 2.28 -7.14 -0.01
C LEU A 118 2.25 -6.13 -1.15
N GLY A 119 1.26 -6.23 -2.05
CA GLY A 119 1.16 -5.39 -3.25
C GLY A 119 1.16 -3.89 -2.97
N PHE A 120 0.49 -3.42 -1.91
CA PHE A 120 0.42 -1.99 -1.61
C PHE A 120 1.79 -1.42 -1.23
N THR A 121 2.67 -2.23 -0.61
CA THR A 121 3.98 -1.78 -0.13
C THR A 121 4.89 -1.35 -1.28
N PHE A 122 4.90 -2.10 -2.39
CA PHE A 122 5.63 -1.74 -3.60
C PHE A 122 5.19 -0.40 -4.21
N TYR A 123 3.89 -0.11 -4.17
CA TYR A 123 3.34 1.18 -4.62
C TYR A 123 3.65 2.30 -3.62
N SER A 124 3.55 2.02 -2.31
CA SER A 124 3.89 2.97 -1.25
C SER A 124 5.35 3.40 -1.34
N VAL A 125 6.27 2.45 -1.49
CA VAL A 125 7.70 2.73 -1.65
C VAL A 125 7.96 3.53 -2.93
N ALA A 126 7.30 3.18 -4.04
CA ALA A 126 7.39 3.99 -5.26
C ALA A 126 6.91 5.43 -5.04
N ALA A 127 5.77 5.63 -4.38
CA ALA A 127 5.24 6.95 -4.06
C ALA A 127 6.20 7.78 -3.20
N ILE A 128 6.71 7.19 -2.11
CA ILE A 128 7.63 7.86 -1.18
C ILE A 128 8.94 8.23 -1.89
N VAL A 129 9.56 7.29 -2.59
CA VAL A 129 10.85 7.52 -3.26
C VAL A 129 10.70 8.56 -4.37
N TYR A 130 9.68 8.46 -5.22
CA TYR A 130 9.46 9.44 -6.29
C TYR A 130 9.10 10.83 -5.75
N ASN A 131 8.36 10.90 -4.65
CA ASN A 131 8.11 12.17 -3.95
C ASN A 131 9.40 12.78 -3.39
N GLN A 132 10.32 11.95 -2.88
CA GLN A 132 11.55 12.41 -2.24
C GLN A 132 12.59 12.95 -3.23
N VAL A 133 12.83 12.23 -4.34
CA VAL A 133 13.93 12.54 -5.27
C VAL A 133 13.46 12.92 -6.67
N GLY A 134 12.15 12.98 -6.91
CA GLY A 134 11.57 13.21 -8.22
C GLY A 134 11.62 11.98 -9.13
N VAL A 135 11.28 12.20 -10.41
CA VAL A 135 11.06 11.13 -11.41
C VAL A 135 12.14 11.08 -12.51
N LYS A 136 13.25 11.79 -12.33
CA LYS A 136 14.35 11.90 -13.32
C LYS A 136 15.67 11.29 -12.85
N GLU A 137 15.68 10.67 -11.68
CA GLU A 137 16.86 9.97 -11.14
C GLU A 137 17.13 8.64 -11.86
N LYS A 138 18.32 8.10 -11.59
CA LYS A 138 18.75 6.81 -12.11
C LYS A 138 18.10 5.65 -11.36
N VAL A 139 18.00 4.50 -12.03
CA VAL A 139 17.37 3.29 -11.49
C VAL A 139 18.06 2.85 -10.20
N GLU A 140 19.39 2.93 -10.14
CA GLU A 140 20.20 2.55 -8.99
C GLU A 140 19.92 3.44 -7.76
N THR A 141 19.63 4.73 -7.99
CA THR A 141 19.21 5.65 -6.92
C THR A 141 17.87 5.22 -6.35
N TYR A 142 16.90 4.90 -7.21
CA TYR A 142 15.59 4.42 -6.77
C TYR A 142 15.67 3.08 -6.04
N ASP A 143 16.47 2.14 -6.52
CA ASP A 143 16.62 0.82 -5.89
C ASP A 143 17.23 0.94 -4.49
N LYS A 144 18.28 1.75 -4.35
CA LYS A 144 18.91 1.99 -3.04
C LYS A 144 17.94 2.61 -2.04
N LEU A 145 17.16 3.61 -2.46
CA LEU A 145 16.16 4.24 -1.59
C LEU A 145 15.00 3.31 -1.27
N ALA A 146 14.57 2.49 -2.24
CA ALA A 146 13.49 1.54 -2.05
C ALA A 146 13.84 0.51 -0.96
N VAL A 147 15.07 -0.02 -0.96
CA VAL A 147 15.54 -0.95 0.10
C VAL A 147 15.41 -0.31 1.48
N ASN A 148 15.81 0.95 1.63
CA ASN A 148 15.71 1.67 2.92
C ASN A 148 14.24 1.88 3.34
N GLU A 149 13.34 2.17 2.40
CA GLU A 149 11.92 2.31 2.72
C GLU A 149 11.26 0.98 3.05
N PHE A 150 11.68 -0.14 2.44
CA PHE A 150 11.16 -1.47 2.81
C PHE A 150 11.54 -1.89 4.23
N VAL A 151 12.66 -1.43 4.78
CA VAL A 151 12.99 -1.63 6.19
C VAL A 151 11.90 -1.02 7.08
N LYS A 152 11.51 0.23 6.81
CA LYS A 152 10.45 0.92 7.57
C LYS A 152 9.08 0.25 7.40
N VAL A 153 8.78 -0.25 6.20
CA VAL A 153 7.56 -1.02 5.94
C VAL A 153 7.55 -2.27 6.83
N LEU A 154 8.64 -3.05 6.84
CA LEU A 154 8.75 -4.25 7.65
C LEU A 154 8.61 -3.95 9.14
N GLU A 155 9.36 -2.96 9.65
CA GLU A 155 9.31 -2.53 11.04
C GLU A 155 7.86 -2.15 11.45
N SER A 156 7.15 -1.40 10.60
CA SER A 156 5.76 -1.01 10.88
C SER A 156 4.79 -2.19 10.98
N LEU A 157 5.02 -3.28 10.24
CA LEU A 157 4.22 -4.49 10.37
C LEU A 157 4.60 -5.25 11.64
N GLN A 158 5.89 -5.38 11.92
CA GLN A 158 6.40 -6.07 13.10
C GLN A 158 5.90 -5.43 14.40
N GLU A 159 5.75 -4.10 14.45
CA GLU A 159 5.20 -3.37 15.59
C GLU A 159 3.76 -3.75 15.95
N VAL A 160 2.95 -4.09 14.94
CA VAL A 160 1.54 -4.46 15.12
C VAL A 160 1.30 -5.96 15.01
N ALA A 161 2.35 -6.74 14.75
CA ALA A 161 2.25 -8.17 14.58
C ALA A 161 1.90 -8.87 15.91
N ILE A 162 0.93 -9.76 15.85
CA ILE A 162 0.46 -10.53 16.99
C ILE A 162 1.19 -11.87 17.01
N LYS A 163 1.86 -12.15 18.14
CA LYS A 163 2.55 -13.42 18.34
C LYS A 163 1.55 -14.56 18.42
N ASN A 164 1.76 -15.61 17.61
CA ASN A 164 0.88 -16.79 17.53
C ASN A 164 -0.58 -16.41 17.25
N GLU A 165 -0.80 -15.46 16.33
CA GLU A 165 -2.15 -15.01 16.00
C GLU A 165 -3.04 -16.16 15.52
N VAL A 166 -4.29 -16.16 15.98
CA VAL A 166 -5.29 -17.15 15.57
C VAL A 166 -5.80 -16.84 14.17
N ASN A 167 -6.02 -17.89 13.37
CA ASN A 167 -6.53 -17.80 12.00
C ASN A 167 -5.66 -16.93 11.07
N PRO A 168 -4.35 -17.23 10.92
CA PRO A 168 -3.51 -16.52 9.97
C PRO A 168 -4.03 -16.67 8.54
N VAL A 169 -3.71 -15.70 7.70
CA VAL A 169 -4.07 -15.73 6.28
C VAL A 169 -3.42 -16.92 5.58
N LYS A 170 -4.18 -17.55 4.68
CA LYS A 170 -3.68 -18.61 3.81
C LYS A 170 -3.34 -18.01 2.45
N ILE A 171 -2.06 -17.68 2.25
CA ILE A 171 -1.57 -17.05 1.03
C ILE A 171 -0.70 -18.04 0.25
N SER A 172 -0.87 -18.05 -1.07
CA SER A 172 0.09 -18.62 -2.02
C SER A 172 0.69 -17.48 -2.82
N TRP A 173 1.96 -17.20 -2.60
CA TRP A 173 2.69 -16.19 -3.36
C TRP A 173 3.05 -16.76 -4.73
N ASN A 174 2.42 -16.25 -5.79
CA ASN A 174 2.73 -16.64 -7.17
C ASN A 174 3.84 -15.72 -7.73
N CYS A 175 4.97 -15.73 -7.04
CA CYS A 175 6.15 -14.92 -7.33
C CYS A 175 7.07 -15.61 -8.34
#